data_AF-A0A7S0Y187-F1
#
_entry.id   AF-A0A7S0Y187-F1
#
_cell.length_a   1.000
_cell.length_b   1.000
_cell.length_c   1.000
_cell.angle_alpha   90.00
_cell.angle_beta   90.00
_cell.angle_gamma   90.00
#
_symmetry.space_group_name_H-M   'P 1'
#
loop_
_entity.id
_entity.type
_entity.pdbx_description
1 polymer ?
#
loop_
_entity_poly.entity_id
_entity_poly.type
_entity_poly.pdbx_seq_one_letter_code
_entity_poly.pdbx_strand_id
1 'polypeptide(L)'
;LTKEAQHLWGILILVFSGDMGPPRARGGSVPIALASLATLLCFAPLLQTAAAAGSAECPCLSSSGYAAQVAGRVPSGYPAEYGLGCKAHDTGLALEGCAGTEKPAYCESPWCYVDSTTCPISTAGCKAAGGLVGSLADVSPLCRERPMNPSTVVNGSFYSYETCNSLNRYDSTKIQLPVAGNNI
;
A
#
# COMPACT_ATOMS: atom_id res chain seq x y z
N LEU A 1 53.26 -29.90 -13.12
CA LEU A 1 53.74 -30.18 -11.75
C LEU A 1 52.72 -29.56 -10.77
N THR A 2 51.65 -30.27 -10.41
CA THR A 2 51.51 -31.26 -9.30
C THR A 2 51.48 -30.65 -7.89
N LYS A 3 50.28 -30.60 -7.28
CA LYS A 3 49.87 -31.25 -6.00
C LYS A 3 48.54 -30.63 -5.52
N GLU A 4 47.42 -31.38 -5.49
CA GLU A 4 46.93 -32.24 -4.37
C GLU A 4 46.38 -31.42 -3.18
N ALA A 5 45.29 -31.75 -2.47
CA ALA A 5 44.32 -32.84 -2.54
C ALA A 5 43.12 -32.49 -1.61
N GLN A 6 41.93 -32.94 -2.03
CA GLN A 6 40.89 -33.68 -1.29
C GLN A 6 40.56 -33.32 0.18
N HIS A 7 39.26 -33.10 0.44
CA HIS A 7 38.57 -33.88 1.47
C HIS A 7 37.09 -34.13 1.09
N LEU A 8 36.84 -35.41 0.80
CA LEU A 8 35.55 -36.08 0.70
C LEU A 8 35.06 -36.39 2.11
N TRP A 9 33.76 -36.21 2.37
CA TRP A 9 32.96 -37.11 3.22
C TRP A 9 31.52 -37.14 2.70
N GLY A 10 31.14 -38.23 2.04
CA GLY A 10 29.74 -38.69 2.00
C GLY A 10 29.41 -39.38 3.34
N ILE A 11 28.17 -39.68 3.73
CA ILE A 11 27.19 -40.66 3.25
C ILE A 11 26.12 -40.59 4.38
N LEU A 12 24.80 -40.63 4.16
CA LEU A 12 24.03 -41.87 4.21
C LEU A 12 22.54 -41.55 4.00
N ILE A 13 21.97 -42.13 2.96
CA ILE A 13 20.53 -42.24 2.74
C ILE A 13 20.02 -43.35 3.66
N LEU A 14 19.00 -43.07 4.48
CA LEU A 14 18.18 -44.10 5.09
C LEU A 14 16.76 -44.02 4.51
N VAL A 15 16.49 -44.95 3.61
CA VAL A 15 15.16 -45.37 3.19
C VAL A 15 14.57 -46.24 4.30
N PHE A 16 13.39 -45.92 4.81
CA PHE A 16 12.56 -46.87 5.56
C PHE A 16 11.32 -47.20 4.75
N SER A 17 11.24 -48.46 4.34
CA SER A 17 10.04 -49.15 3.85
C SER A 17 9.81 -50.38 4.72
N GLY A 18 8.54 -50.67 5.03
CA GLY A 18 8.06 -51.84 5.78
C GLY A 18 6.69 -51.51 6.36
N ASP A 19 5.57 -51.74 5.66
CA ASP A 19 4.84 -52.99 5.39
C ASP A 19 3.85 -53.40 6.51
N MET A 20 2.78 -54.07 6.09
CA MET A 20 1.43 -54.10 6.65
C MET A 20 1.20 -55.24 7.64
N GLY A 21 0.19 -55.08 8.52
CA GLY A 21 -0.48 -56.23 9.16
C GLY A 21 -1.31 -55.90 10.41
N PRO A 22 -2.63 -56.22 10.48
CA PRO A 22 -3.52 -55.82 11.56
C PRO A 22 -3.67 -56.89 12.66
N PRO A 23 -4.19 -56.53 13.85
CA PRO A 23 -5.11 -57.43 14.54
C PRO A 23 -6.46 -56.82 14.93
N ARG A 24 -7.44 -57.72 14.94
CA ARG A 24 -8.86 -57.62 15.28
C ARG A 24 -9.19 -56.93 16.61
N ALA A 25 -10.24 -56.12 16.52
CA ALA A 25 -11.33 -55.81 17.45
C ALA A 25 -11.42 -56.55 18.82
N ARG A 26 -11.48 -55.75 19.89
CA ARG A 26 -12.42 -55.82 21.05
C ARG A 26 -12.63 -54.36 21.50
N GLY A 27 -13.82 -53.76 21.40
CA GLY A 27 -14.94 -54.01 22.29
C GLY A 27 -14.78 -53.18 23.58
N GLY A 28 -15.30 -51.96 23.62
CA GLY A 28 -15.28 -51.11 24.81
C GLY A 28 -15.96 -49.75 24.59
N SER A 29 -16.97 -49.48 25.41
CA SER A 29 -17.98 -48.42 25.25
C SER A 29 -17.52 -47.02 25.72
N VAL A 30 -17.96 -46.00 24.97
CA VAL A 30 -18.27 -44.58 25.26
C VAL A 30 -18.16 -44.13 26.74
N PRO A 31 -17.54 -42.96 27.03
CA PRO A 31 -18.34 -41.73 27.17
C PRO A 31 -17.79 -40.51 26.43
N ILE A 32 -18.73 -39.82 25.77
CA ILE A 32 -18.62 -38.48 25.21
C ILE A 32 -18.45 -37.51 26.38
N ALA A 33 -17.26 -36.94 26.55
CA ALA A 33 -17.04 -35.85 27.49
C ALA A 33 -17.34 -34.52 26.78
N LEU A 34 -18.53 -34.00 27.07
CA LEU A 34 -18.93 -32.61 26.84
C LEU A 34 -18.12 -31.69 27.77
N ALA A 35 -17.14 -30.97 27.22
CA ALA A 35 -16.47 -29.83 27.83
C ALA A 35 -15.83 -29.02 26.67
N SER A 36 -16.07 -27.75 26.39
CA SER A 36 -16.77 -26.69 27.13
C SER A 36 -17.25 -25.67 26.09
N LEU A 37 -18.56 -25.40 26.03
CA LEU A 37 -19.08 -24.17 25.43
C LEU A 37 -18.84 -23.02 26.42
N ALA A 38 -17.73 -22.28 26.30
CA ALA A 38 -17.58 -20.92 26.85
C ALA A 38 -16.22 -20.30 26.50
N THR A 39 -16.00 -20.00 25.22
CA THR A 39 -15.06 -18.95 24.78
C THR A 39 -15.70 -18.12 23.67
N LEU A 40 -16.96 -17.74 23.87
CA LEU A 40 -17.53 -16.54 23.28
C LEU A 40 -17.25 -15.41 24.28
N LEU A 41 -16.23 -14.58 24.05
CA LEU A 41 -16.16 -13.19 24.49
C LEU A 41 -14.88 -12.54 23.93
N CYS A 42 -15.07 -11.49 23.14
CA CYS A 42 -14.09 -10.46 22.77
C CYS A 42 -13.03 -10.76 21.70
N PHE A 43 -13.43 -11.27 20.54
CA PHE A 43 -12.87 -10.72 19.29
C PHE A 43 -13.95 -9.91 18.59
N ALA A 44 -14.21 -8.71 19.09
CA ALA A 44 -14.70 -7.67 18.21
C ALA A 44 -13.55 -7.43 17.22
N PRO A 45 -13.67 -7.73 15.91
CA PRO A 45 -12.80 -7.07 14.97
C PRO A 45 -13.09 -5.58 15.20
N LEU A 46 -12.04 -4.82 15.51
CA LEU A 46 -12.09 -3.38 15.38
C LEU A 46 -12.75 -3.12 14.02
N LEU A 47 -13.97 -2.57 14.03
CA LEU A 47 -14.53 -1.94 12.85
C LEU A 47 -13.58 -0.77 12.57
N GLN A 48 -12.52 -1.04 11.83
CA GLN A 48 -11.69 -0.02 11.23
C GLN A 48 -12.54 0.54 10.08
N THR A 49 -13.50 1.40 10.40
CA THR A 49 -14.09 2.30 9.42
C THR A 49 -13.05 3.36 9.08
N ALA A 50 -11.97 2.96 8.42
CA ALA A 50 -11.08 3.84 7.70
C ALA A 50 -11.42 3.67 6.21
N ALA A 51 -12.57 4.20 5.81
CA ALA A 51 -12.71 4.55 4.40
C ALA A 51 -11.69 5.67 4.13
N ALA A 52 -10.61 5.31 3.43
CA ALA A 52 -9.74 6.18 2.63
C ALA A 52 -8.76 7.14 3.36
N ALA A 53 -7.89 6.64 4.24
CA ALA A 53 -6.80 7.46 4.80
C ALA A 53 -5.54 7.54 3.91
N GLY A 54 -5.49 6.82 2.79
CA GLY A 54 -4.27 6.69 1.99
C GLY A 54 -3.21 5.81 2.67
N SER A 55 -1.99 5.81 2.12
CA SER A 55 -0.84 5.07 2.65
C SER A 55 -0.47 5.49 4.08
N ALA A 56 -0.02 4.56 4.93
CA ALA A 56 0.26 4.84 6.34
C ALA A 56 1.46 5.80 6.53
N GLU A 57 2.43 5.73 5.64
CA GLU A 57 3.64 6.53 5.60
C GLU A 57 3.44 7.93 5.02
N CYS A 58 2.36 8.15 4.28
CA CYS A 58 1.95 9.42 3.73
C CYS A 58 0.43 9.46 3.65
N PRO A 59 -0.25 9.68 4.79
CA PRO A 59 -1.69 9.68 4.81
C PRO A 59 -2.22 10.90 4.08
N CYS A 60 -3.44 10.76 3.55
CA CYS A 60 -4.24 11.91 3.15
C CYS A 60 -4.42 12.84 4.35
N LEU A 61 -4.61 14.14 4.08
CA LEU A 61 -4.96 15.10 5.13
C LEU A 61 -6.18 14.60 5.91
N SER A 62 -6.05 14.63 7.24
CA SER A 62 -7.20 14.46 8.14
C SER A 62 -8.22 15.59 7.89
N SER A 63 -9.45 15.41 8.38
CA SER A 63 -10.45 16.48 8.32
C SER A 63 -9.95 17.81 8.92
N SER A 64 -9.17 17.75 10.01
CA SER A 64 -8.56 18.95 10.61
C SER A 64 -7.44 19.56 9.77
N GLY A 65 -6.56 18.74 9.18
CA GLY A 65 -5.51 19.20 8.28
C GLY A 65 -6.08 19.80 7.00
N TYR A 66 -7.11 19.16 6.44
CA TYR A 66 -7.85 19.65 5.28
C TYR A 66 -8.53 20.99 5.59
N ALA A 67 -9.20 21.11 6.74
CA ALA A 67 -9.82 22.35 7.16
C ALA A 67 -8.81 23.51 7.28
N ALA A 68 -7.59 23.23 7.75
CA ALA A 68 -6.55 24.23 7.95
C ALA A 68 -5.86 24.65 6.63
N GLN A 69 -5.68 23.72 5.70
CA GLN A 69 -4.82 23.92 4.51
C GLN A 69 -5.63 24.16 3.23
N VAL A 70 -6.80 23.55 3.11
CA VAL A 70 -7.53 23.39 1.84
C VAL A 70 -8.95 23.97 1.91
N ALA A 71 -9.72 23.66 2.96
CA ALA A 71 -11.12 24.06 3.05
C ALA A 71 -11.27 25.59 2.96
N GLY A 72 -12.24 26.05 2.16
CA GLY A 72 -12.46 27.48 1.90
C GLY A 72 -11.52 28.11 0.87
N ARG A 73 -10.51 27.38 0.38
CA ARG A 73 -9.64 27.81 -0.73
C ARG A 73 -9.91 27.06 -2.03
N VAL A 74 -10.73 26.02 -1.97
CA VAL A 74 -11.25 25.29 -3.13
C VAL A 74 -12.13 26.26 -3.95
N PRO A 75 -11.83 26.48 -5.24
CA PRO A 75 -12.61 27.39 -6.09
C PRO A 75 -14.07 26.92 -6.30
N SER A 76 -14.94 27.86 -6.67
CA SER A 76 -16.32 27.55 -7.06
C SER A 76 -16.36 26.55 -8.23
N GLY A 77 -17.20 25.52 -8.11
CA GLY A 77 -17.36 24.46 -9.11
C GLY A 77 -16.64 23.15 -8.77
N TYR A 78 -15.82 23.16 -7.72
CA TYR A 78 -15.35 21.96 -7.03
C TYR A 78 -16.17 21.70 -5.75
N PRO A 79 -16.35 20.43 -5.33
CA PRO A 79 -17.03 20.11 -4.08
C PRO A 79 -16.21 20.60 -2.87
N ALA A 80 -16.87 20.89 -1.75
CA ALA A 80 -16.19 21.35 -0.53
C ALA A 80 -15.14 20.34 0.00
N GLU A 81 -15.36 19.05 -0.28
CA GLU A 81 -14.50 17.93 0.12
C GLU A 81 -13.56 17.46 -1.01
N TYR A 82 -13.26 18.34 -1.97
CA TYR A 82 -12.39 18.05 -3.11
C TYR A 82 -10.99 17.63 -2.65
N GLY A 83 -10.60 16.39 -2.95
CA GLY A 83 -9.33 15.82 -2.49
C GLY A 83 -9.29 15.42 -1.02
N LEU A 84 -10.43 15.41 -0.29
CA LEU A 84 -10.52 14.80 1.03
C LEU A 84 -10.67 13.27 0.90
N GLY A 85 -9.58 12.58 1.20
CA GLY A 85 -9.46 11.12 1.09
C GLY A 85 -9.32 10.65 -0.36
N CYS A 86 -8.99 9.37 -0.54
CA CYS A 86 -8.76 8.75 -1.84
C CYS A 86 -10.04 8.62 -2.68
N LYS A 87 -10.39 9.68 -3.39
CA LYS A 87 -11.54 9.77 -4.29
C LYS A 87 -11.07 10.10 -5.70
N ALA A 88 -11.91 9.82 -6.70
CA ALA A 88 -11.65 10.19 -8.08
C ALA A 88 -11.34 11.70 -8.20
N HIS A 89 -10.45 12.08 -9.11
CA HIS A 89 -10.01 13.46 -9.26
C HIS A 89 -11.11 14.43 -9.55
N ASP A 90 -11.65 14.32 -10.75
CA ASP A 90 -12.57 15.30 -11.30
C ASP A 90 -13.81 14.63 -11.89
N THR A 91 -14.06 13.36 -11.56
CA THR A 91 -15.14 12.60 -12.15
C THR A 91 -16.47 13.35 -12.06
N GLY A 92 -17.07 13.64 -13.22
CA GLY A 92 -18.33 14.37 -13.32
C GLY A 92 -18.20 15.89 -13.24
N LEU A 93 -17.00 16.44 -13.03
CA LEU A 93 -16.75 17.88 -13.01
C LEU A 93 -16.51 18.39 -14.44
N ALA A 94 -17.27 19.43 -14.81
CA ALA A 94 -17.18 20.02 -16.15
C ALA A 94 -15.93 20.90 -16.34
N LEU A 95 -15.37 21.44 -15.26
CA LEU A 95 -14.28 22.42 -15.28
C LEU A 95 -13.03 21.91 -16.02
N GLU A 96 -12.73 20.61 -15.93
CA GLU A 96 -11.52 19.99 -16.50
C GLU A 96 -11.84 18.95 -17.59
N GLY A 97 -13.05 19.02 -18.18
CA GLY A 97 -13.45 18.09 -19.24
C GLY A 97 -13.78 16.68 -18.75
N CYS A 98 -14.02 16.51 -17.44
CA CYS A 98 -14.29 15.21 -16.82
C CYS A 98 -15.78 14.85 -16.68
N ALA A 99 -16.68 15.68 -17.25
CA ALA A 99 -18.13 15.45 -17.30
C ALA A 99 -18.59 14.63 -18.51
N GLY A 100 -17.73 14.41 -19.51
CA GLY A 100 -18.04 13.66 -20.73
C GLY A 100 -17.71 12.17 -20.68
N THR A 101 -18.12 11.44 -21.71
CA THR A 101 -17.77 10.01 -21.90
C THR A 101 -16.32 9.84 -22.36
N GLU A 102 -15.80 10.79 -23.15
CA GLU A 102 -14.39 10.89 -23.50
C GLU A 102 -13.72 11.86 -22.55
N LYS A 103 -13.00 11.32 -21.57
CA LYS A 103 -12.34 12.11 -20.53
C LYS A 103 -10.93 11.60 -20.25
N PRO A 104 -10.01 12.47 -19.81
CA PRO A 104 -8.69 12.06 -19.39
C PRO A 104 -8.70 10.97 -18.31
N ALA A 105 -7.71 10.08 -18.33
CA ALA A 105 -7.61 8.98 -17.36
C ALA A 105 -7.43 9.45 -15.91
N TYR A 106 -6.92 10.67 -15.69
CA TYR A 106 -6.77 11.21 -14.35
C TYR A 106 -8.13 11.52 -13.69
N CYS A 107 -9.19 11.78 -14.45
CA CYS A 107 -10.50 12.15 -13.91
C CYS A 107 -11.03 11.11 -12.92
N GLU A 108 -10.77 9.83 -13.18
CA GLU A 108 -11.19 8.69 -12.35
C GLU A 108 -10.08 8.17 -11.44
N SER A 109 -8.86 8.69 -11.58
CA SER A 109 -7.72 8.26 -10.79
C SER A 109 -7.88 8.74 -9.35
N PRO A 110 -7.81 7.85 -8.35
CA PRO A 110 -7.98 8.26 -6.96
C PRO A 110 -6.76 9.04 -6.48
N TRP A 111 -7.01 10.10 -5.71
CA TRP A 111 -5.98 11.01 -5.20
C TRP A 111 -6.47 11.67 -3.91
N CYS A 112 -5.57 12.35 -3.21
CA CYS A 112 -5.93 13.23 -2.11
C CYS A 112 -4.88 14.31 -1.85
N TYR A 113 -5.27 15.34 -1.08
CA TYR A 113 -4.33 16.29 -0.50
C TYR A 113 -3.53 15.61 0.63
N VAL A 114 -2.25 15.97 0.74
CA VAL A 114 -1.30 15.43 1.72
C VAL A 114 -0.52 16.54 2.40
N ASP A 115 -0.02 16.26 3.61
CA ASP A 115 0.84 17.20 4.33
C ASP A 115 2.30 17.06 3.88
N SER A 116 2.92 18.17 3.46
CA SER A 116 4.28 18.13 2.94
C SER A 116 5.35 17.80 3.97
N THR A 117 5.07 18.06 5.25
CA THR A 117 5.97 17.75 6.37
C THR A 117 5.90 16.29 6.78
N THR A 118 4.71 15.70 6.70
CA THR A 118 4.48 14.28 7.05
C THR A 118 4.88 13.35 5.90
N CYS A 119 4.87 13.87 4.67
CA CYS A 119 5.29 13.17 3.47
C CYS A 119 6.63 13.69 2.91
N PRO A 120 7.77 13.64 3.61
CA PRO A 120 9.03 14.17 3.06
C PRO A 120 9.68 13.19 2.06
N ILE A 121 10.10 13.67 0.91
CA ILE A 121 11.00 12.91 0.03
C ILE A 121 12.42 13.18 0.50
N SER A 122 13.08 12.21 1.12
CA SER A 122 14.47 12.38 1.55
C SER A 122 15.36 11.44 0.75
N THR A 123 15.94 11.96 -0.33
CA THR A 123 16.90 11.22 -1.16
C THR A 123 18.10 10.72 -0.35
N ALA A 124 18.60 11.54 0.58
CA ALA A 124 19.71 11.18 1.44
C ALA A 124 19.30 10.11 2.48
N GLY A 125 18.16 10.30 3.14
CA GLY A 125 17.64 9.33 4.12
C GLY A 125 17.24 8.01 3.48
N CYS A 126 16.72 8.05 2.24
CA CYS A 126 16.44 6.86 1.46
C CYS A 126 17.70 6.05 1.16
N LYS A 127 18.72 6.72 0.60
CA LYS A 127 20.01 6.07 0.29
C LYS A 127 20.67 5.53 1.56
N ALA A 128 20.58 6.25 2.67
CA ALA A 128 21.11 5.81 3.96
C ALA A 128 20.38 4.57 4.51
N ALA A 129 19.09 4.41 4.21
CA ALA A 129 18.31 3.21 4.54
C ALA A 129 18.55 2.04 3.58
N GLY A 130 19.45 2.20 2.58
CA GLY A 130 19.75 1.16 1.60
C GLY A 130 18.71 1.00 0.49
N GLY A 131 17.76 1.93 0.37
CA GLY A 131 16.76 1.92 -0.70
C GLY A 131 17.14 2.81 -1.88
N LEU A 132 16.47 2.57 -3.01
CA LEU A 132 16.59 3.42 -4.19
C LEU A 132 15.49 4.48 -4.11
N VAL A 133 15.82 5.74 -4.42
CA VAL A 133 14.79 6.79 -4.52
C VAL A 133 13.83 6.37 -5.60
N GLY A 134 12.54 6.40 -5.27
CA GLY A 134 11.59 5.85 -6.20
C GLY A 134 11.32 4.35 -5.97
N SER A 135 11.58 3.78 -4.79
CA SER A 135 11.17 2.42 -4.42
C SER A 135 9.92 2.45 -3.55
N LEU A 136 9.17 1.35 -3.48
CA LEU A 136 8.04 1.23 -2.55
C LEU A 136 8.49 1.55 -1.11
N ALA A 137 7.54 1.94 -0.26
CA ALA A 137 7.83 2.35 1.12
C ALA A 137 8.31 1.20 2.03
N ASP A 138 8.45 -0.01 1.49
CA ASP A 138 8.87 -1.23 2.19
C ASP A 138 10.32 -1.17 2.69
N VAL A 139 11.20 -0.42 2.01
CA VAL A 139 12.59 -0.19 2.45
C VAL A 139 12.70 1.02 3.38
N SER A 140 12.02 2.11 3.05
CA SER A 140 12.00 3.32 3.88
C SER A 140 10.82 4.20 3.49
N PRO A 141 10.12 4.84 4.45
CA PRO A 141 9.11 5.86 4.16
C PRO A 141 9.69 7.09 3.45
N LEU A 142 11.03 7.18 3.36
CA LEU A 142 11.78 8.23 2.67
C LEU A 142 12.13 7.85 1.22
N CYS A 143 12.10 6.56 0.88
CA CYS A 143 12.47 6.02 -0.43
C CYS A 143 11.38 6.04 -1.48
N ARG A 144 10.25 6.66 -1.15
CA ARG A 144 8.98 6.52 -1.86
C ARG A 144 9.16 6.59 -3.38
N GLU A 145 8.42 5.72 -4.04
CA GLU A 145 8.28 5.68 -5.49
C GLU A 145 7.96 7.06 -6.05
N ARG A 146 7.19 7.87 -5.31
CA ARG A 146 6.42 8.96 -5.94
C ARG A 146 6.37 10.25 -5.11
N PRO A 147 6.65 11.41 -5.74
CA PRO A 147 6.61 12.72 -5.10
C PRO A 147 5.18 13.23 -4.88
N MET A 148 4.97 14.04 -3.84
CA MET A 148 3.78 14.92 -3.80
C MET A 148 3.94 16.02 -4.86
N ASN A 149 2.81 16.51 -5.38
CA ASN A 149 2.79 17.55 -6.41
C ASN A 149 2.09 18.81 -5.87
N PRO A 150 2.58 20.01 -6.21
CA PRO A 150 1.89 21.25 -5.86
C PRO A 150 0.55 21.31 -6.59
N SER A 151 -0.49 21.67 -5.86
CA SER A 151 -1.84 21.81 -6.40
C SER A 151 -1.99 23.11 -7.18
N THR A 152 -2.58 23.02 -8.36
CA THR A 152 -2.97 24.17 -9.19
C THR A 152 -4.34 24.73 -8.81
N VAL A 153 -5.17 23.93 -8.13
CA VAL A 153 -6.53 24.31 -7.71
C VAL A 153 -6.50 25.13 -6.42
N VAL A 154 -5.79 24.62 -5.41
CA VAL A 154 -5.52 25.28 -4.13
C VAL A 154 -4.04 25.60 -4.01
N ASN A 155 -3.70 26.89 -4.05
CA ASN A 155 -2.32 27.38 -3.98
C ASN A 155 -1.67 27.02 -2.63
N GLY A 156 -0.41 26.58 -2.67
CA GLY A 156 0.36 26.20 -1.48
C GLY A 156 -0.04 24.87 -0.83
N SER A 157 -0.99 24.13 -1.41
CA SER A 157 -1.34 22.77 -0.99
C SER A 157 -0.64 21.73 -1.87
N PHE A 158 -0.46 20.53 -1.34
CA PHE A 158 0.19 19.42 -2.05
C PHE A 158 -0.73 18.22 -2.13
N TYR A 159 -0.62 17.47 -3.21
CA TYR A 159 -1.46 16.30 -3.45
C TYR A 159 -0.64 15.08 -3.89
N SER A 160 -1.21 13.90 -3.72
CA SER A 160 -0.64 12.65 -4.24
C SER A 160 -1.75 11.71 -4.71
N TYR A 161 -1.51 11.09 -5.87
CA TYR A 161 -2.32 9.97 -6.37
C TYR A 161 -1.92 8.65 -5.70
N GLU A 162 -0.71 8.62 -5.16
CA GLU A 162 0.02 7.38 -4.96
C GLU A 162 -0.05 6.95 -3.50
N THR A 163 -0.23 7.94 -2.62
CA THR A 163 -0.95 7.79 -1.36
C THR A 163 -2.25 6.99 -1.53
N CYS A 164 -2.89 7.06 -2.70
CA CYS A 164 -4.13 6.37 -3.03
C CYS A 164 -3.96 5.16 -3.96
N ASN A 165 -2.74 4.65 -4.08
CA ASN A 165 -2.39 3.51 -4.94
C ASN A 165 -2.80 3.72 -6.43
N SER A 166 -2.83 4.97 -6.88
CA SER A 166 -2.98 5.33 -8.29
C SER A 166 -1.66 5.85 -8.84
N LEU A 167 -1.55 5.91 -10.17
CA LEU A 167 -0.49 6.65 -10.83
C LEU A 167 -0.95 8.09 -11.01
N ASN A 168 -0.02 9.05 -10.93
CA ASN A 168 -0.30 10.42 -11.33
C ASN A 168 -0.45 10.50 -12.86
N ARG A 169 -1.69 10.33 -13.32
CA ARG A 169 -2.06 10.46 -14.74
C ARG A 169 -2.33 11.89 -15.18
N TYR A 170 -2.28 12.84 -14.24
CA TYR A 170 -2.48 14.26 -14.51
C TYR A 170 -1.20 14.89 -15.06
N ASP A 171 -0.03 14.52 -14.52
CA ASP A 171 1.27 14.84 -15.10
C ASP A 171 1.96 13.57 -15.64
N SER A 172 1.67 13.26 -16.90
CA SER A 172 2.23 12.08 -17.58
C SER A 172 3.76 12.08 -17.71
N THR A 173 4.43 13.24 -17.57
CA THR A 173 5.90 13.33 -17.58
C THR A 173 6.53 12.65 -16.36
N LYS A 174 5.78 12.51 -15.27
CA LYS A 174 6.22 11.87 -14.02
C LYS A 174 6.06 10.36 -14.02
N ILE A 175 5.27 9.82 -14.94
CA ILE A 175 5.07 8.37 -15.11
C ILE A 175 6.30 7.72 -15.76
N GLN A 176 7.13 8.51 -16.46
CA GLN A 176 8.33 8.02 -17.15
C GLN A 176 9.64 8.14 -16.36
N LEU A 177 9.58 8.49 -15.07
CA LEU A 177 10.80 8.44 -14.25
C LEU A 177 11.17 6.97 -14.06
N PRO A 178 12.40 6.55 -14.44
CA PRO A 178 12.82 5.18 -14.25
C PRO A 178 12.78 4.87 -12.75
N VAL A 179 11.89 3.97 -12.34
CA VAL A 179 12.09 3.23 -11.11
C VAL A 179 13.43 2.54 -11.32
N ALA A 180 14.42 2.92 -10.52
CA ALA A 180 15.82 2.57 -10.72
C ALA A 180 15.98 1.10 -11.14
N GLY A 181 16.21 0.87 -12.45
CA GLY A 181 16.61 -0.43 -12.99
C GLY A 181 15.62 -1.19 -13.86
N ASN A 182 14.34 -0.84 -13.99
CA ASN A 182 13.43 -1.54 -14.90
C ASN A 182 12.74 -0.58 -15.86
N ASN A 183 13.16 -0.62 -17.13
CA ASN A 183 12.39 -0.02 -18.22
C ASN A 183 11.04 -0.75 -18.31
N ILE A 184 9.94 -0.01 -18.19
CA ILE A 184 8.61 -0.44 -18.66
C ILE A 184 8.52 -0.30 -20.18
#